data_AF-A0A973JX36-F1
#
_entry.id   AF-A0A973JX36-F1
#
_cell.length_a   1.000
_cell.length_b   1.000
_cell.length_c   1.000
_cell.angle_alpha   90.00
_cell.angle_beta   90.00
_cell.angle_gamma   90.00
#
_symmetry.space_group_name_H-M   'P 1'
#
loop_
_entity.id
_entity.type
_entity.pdbx_description
1 polymer ?
#
loop_
_entity_poly.entity_id
_entity_poly.type
_entity_poly.pdbx_seq_one_letter_code
_entity_poly.pdbx_strand_id
1 'polypeptide(L)'
;MNSNEIHNPTAWSDFDFLEFEAFVSKVENEGFTYAAEEYPPHFESPDLQAIAADLGTLRTLYVENEAKVDDWYTQVGGERACDLHNDHVDEARQRREDARLFGIRCTDGFVLTYDTEEFRDSQAAYLLENEGKGWRVPQALLRRDVPGGEWTDERPAAPAP
;
A
#
# COMPACT_ATOMS: atom_id res chain seq x y z
N MET A 1 27.57 0.09 14.13
CA MET A 1 26.88 -0.72 13.11
C MET A 1 25.69 0.09 12.66
N ASN A 2 25.52 0.32 11.36
CA ASN A 2 24.37 1.07 10.86
C ASN A 2 23.13 0.21 11.08
N SER A 3 22.26 0.63 12.00
CA SER A 3 21.04 -0.10 12.38
C SER A 3 19.96 -0.17 11.28
N ASN A 4 20.28 0.20 10.03
CA ASN A 4 19.33 0.30 8.92
C ASN A 4 19.53 -0.75 7.82
N GLU A 5 20.51 -1.65 7.94
CA GLU A 5 20.74 -2.66 6.91
C GLU A 5 19.75 -3.82 7.08
N ILE A 6 18.93 -4.08 6.07
CA ILE A 6 17.91 -5.13 6.11
C ILE A 6 18.51 -6.54 6.06
N HIS A 7 19.75 -6.71 5.58
CA HIS A 7 20.38 -8.03 5.33
C HIS A 7 19.57 -8.94 4.37
N ASN A 8 19.00 -8.34 3.33
CA ASN A 8 18.27 -9.03 2.26
C ASN A 8 19.14 -10.17 1.64
N PRO A 9 18.69 -11.44 1.71
CA PRO A 9 19.44 -12.60 1.20
C PRO A 9 19.25 -12.84 -0.31
N THR A 10 18.53 -11.96 -1.00
CA THR A 10 18.19 -12.09 -2.42
C THR A 10 18.91 -11.05 -3.27
N ALA A 11 18.73 -11.14 -4.60
CA ALA A 11 19.17 -10.09 -5.53
C ALA A 11 18.08 -9.02 -5.77
N TRP A 12 16.94 -9.11 -5.08
CA TRP A 12 15.82 -8.20 -5.24
C TRP A 12 16.08 -6.88 -4.53
N SER A 13 15.24 -5.88 -4.80
CA SER A 13 15.20 -4.69 -3.95
C SER A 13 14.79 -5.08 -2.53
N ASP A 14 15.13 -4.25 -1.55
CA ASP A 14 14.70 -4.46 -0.17
C ASP A 14 13.17 -4.40 -0.04
N PHE A 15 12.53 -3.55 -0.86
CA PHE A 15 11.08 -3.46 -0.95
C PHE A 15 10.46 -4.77 -1.46
N ASP A 16 10.97 -5.32 -2.58
CA ASP A 16 10.49 -6.58 -3.14
C ASP A 16 10.71 -7.76 -2.17
N PHE A 17 11.83 -7.75 -1.45
CA PHE A 17 12.09 -8.76 -0.42
C PHE A 17 11.09 -8.67 0.73
N LEU A 18 10.75 -7.47 1.21
CA LEU A 18 9.76 -7.28 2.28
C LEU A 18 8.32 -7.57 1.81
N GLU A 19 7.97 -7.30 0.55
CA GLU A 19 6.71 -7.77 -0.04
C GLU A 19 6.64 -9.31 -0.06
N PHE A 20 7.75 -9.98 -0.40
CA PHE A 20 7.80 -11.44 -0.37
C PHE A 20 7.77 -12.00 1.06
N GLU A 21 8.48 -11.37 2.01
CA GLU A 21 8.44 -11.73 3.43
C GLU A 21 7.01 -11.64 3.98
N ALA A 22 6.31 -10.53 3.71
CA ALA A 22 4.91 -10.35 4.10
C ALA A 22 4.02 -11.44 3.50
N PHE A 23 4.26 -11.81 2.23
CA PHE A 23 3.56 -12.90 1.58
C PHE A 23 3.84 -14.25 2.25
N VAL A 24 5.10 -14.60 2.55
CA VAL A 24 5.46 -15.84 3.26
C VAL A 24 4.73 -15.91 4.61
N SER A 25 4.73 -14.83 5.39
CA SER A 25 3.99 -14.76 6.66
C SER A 25 2.49 -15.05 6.50
N LYS A 26 1.88 -14.58 5.40
CA LYS A 26 0.48 -14.90 5.06
C LYS A 26 0.29 -16.36 4.65
N VAL A 27 1.21 -16.93 3.89
CA VAL A 27 1.17 -18.35 3.51
C VAL A 27 1.24 -19.25 4.73
N GLU A 28 2.10 -18.95 5.71
CA GLU A 28 2.22 -19.74 6.94
C GLU A 28 0.95 -19.74 7.79
N ASN A 29 0.26 -18.59 7.86
CA ASN A 29 -0.93 -18.42 8.69
C ASN A 29 -2.22 -18.88 8.00
N GLU A 30 -2.34 -18.67 6.69
CA GLU A 30 -3.61 -18.76 5.97
C GLU A 30 -3.58 -19.77 4.80
N GLY A 31 -2.38 -20.28 4.47
CA GLY A 31 -2.15 -21.22 3.38
C GLY A 31 -1.95 -20.53 2.03
N PHE A 32 -1.18 -21.18 1.14
CA PHE A 32 -0.71 -20.56 -0.10
C PHE A 32 -1.84 -20.02 -0.99
N THR A 33 -2.87 -20.83 -1.25
CA THR A 33 -3.94 -20.43 -2.18
C THR A 33 -4.68 -19.20 -1.69
N TYR A 34 -5.03 -19.16 -0.41
CA TYR A 34 -5.73 -18.01 0.17
C TYR A 34 -4.84 -16.77 0.19
N ALA A 35 -3.57 -16.93 0.60
CA ALA A 35 -2.62 -15.82 0.60
C ALA A 35 -2.40 -15.25 -0.81
N ALA A 36 -2.31 -16.10 -1.84
CA ALA A 36 -2.11 -15.64 -3.22
C ALA A 36 -3.34 -14.90 -3.79
N GLU A 37 -4.55 -15.27 -3.36
CA GLU A 37 -5.79 -14.62 -3.81
C GLU A 37 -6.05 -13.29 -3.11
N GLU A 38 -5.86 -13.26 -1.78
CA GLU A 38 -6.28 -12.14 -0.94
C GLU A 38 -5.11 -11.19 -0.59
N TYR A 39 -3.88 -11.69 -0.59
CA TYR A 39 -2.68 -10.94 -0.22
C TYR A 39 -1.50 -11.19 -1.17
N PRO A 40 -1.69 -11.10 -2.51
CA PRO A 40 -0.58 -11.29 -3.44
C PRO A 40 0.53 -10.24 -3.17
N PRO A 41 1.81 -10.59 -3.34
CA PRO A 41 2.90 -9.62 -3.18
C PRO A 41 2.86 -8.57 -4.30
N HIS A 42 3.07 -7.30 -3.95
CA HIS A 42 3.00 -6.15 -4.86
C HIS A 42 4.41 -5.67 -5.25
N PHE A 43 5.15 -6.52 -5.96
CA PHE A 43 6.53 -6.23 -6.37
C PHE A 43 6.67 -4.97 -7.23
N GLU A 44 7.83 -4.31 -7.14
CA GLU A 44 8.29 -3.25 -8.03
C GLU A 44 8.94 -3.79 -9.31
N SER A 45 9.71 -4.88 -9.17
CA SER A 45 10.43 -5.46 -10.29
C SER A 45 9.45 -6.03 -11.34
N PRO A 46 9.54 -5.64 -12.63
CA PRO A 46 8.65 -6.15 -13.66
C PRO A 46 8.66 -7.68 -13.80
N ASP A 47 9.82 -8.31 -13.61
CA ASP A 47 9.96 -9.75 -13.68
C ASP A 47 9.23 -10.44 -12.51
N LEU A 48 9.31 -9.86 -11.31
CA LEU A 48 8.60 -10.37 -10.14
C LEU A 48 7.09 -10.10 -10.22
N GLN A 49 6.67 -8.97 -10.79
CA GLN A 49 5.26 -8.70 -11.07
C GLN A 49 4.66 -9.74 -12.02
N ALA A 50 5.40 -10.12 -13.07
CA ALA A 50 4.97 -11.16 -13.99
C ALA A 50 4.83 -12.53 -13.28
N ILE A 51 5.73 -12.83 -12.33
CA ILE A 51 5.64 -14.03 -11.49
C ILE A 51 4.42 -13.97 -10.56
N ALA A 52 4.19 -12.84 -9.88
CA ALA A 52 3.05 -12.68 -8.98
C ALA A 52 1.69 -12.81 -9.70
N ALA A 53 1.62 -12.45 -10.98
CA ALA A 53 0.41 -12.59 -11.79
C ALA A 53 0.11 -14.04 -12.25
N ASP A 54 1.07 -14.97 -12.13
CA ASP A 54 0.89 -16.38 -12.47
C ASP A 54 1.05 -17.26 -11.22
N LEU A 55 -0.07 -17.83 -10.76
CA LEU A 55 -0.15 -18.63 -9.55
C LEU A 55 0.83 -19.82 -9.51
N GLY A 56 1.12 -20.42 -10.67
CA GLY A 56 2.06 -21.54 -10.77
C GLY A 56 3.49 -21.08 -10.52
N THR A 57 3.88 -19.98 -11.16
CA THR A 57 5.22 -19.40 -10.98
C THR A 57 5.41 -18.76 -9.60
N LEU A 58 4.37 -18.12 -9.04
CA LEU A 58 4.39 -17.60 -7.67
C LEU A 58 4.58 -18.73 -6.65
N ARG A 59 3.98 -19.89 -6.89
CA ARG A 59 4.19 -21.08 -6.04
C ARG A 59 5.62 -21.59 -6.12
N THR A 60 6.21 -21.62 -7.31
CA THR A 60 7.62 -21.97 -7.48
C THR A 60 8.52 -20.96 -6.74
N LEU A 61 8.28 -19.66 -6.91
CA LEU A 61 9.02 -18.61 -6.21
C LEU A 61 8.95 -18.79 -4.69
N TYR A 62 7.77 -19.07 -4.16
CA TYR A 62 7.55 -19.35 -2.73
C TYR A 62 8.41 -20.51 -2.23
N VAL A 63 8.28 -21.69 -2.85
CA VAL A 63 9.01 -22.91 -2.44
C VAL A 63 10.53 -22.72 -2.53
N GLU A 64 11.01 -21.97 -3.52
CA GLU A 64 12.44 -21.74 -3.72
C GLU A 64 13.05 -20.74 -2.74
N ASN A 65 12.24 -19.90 -2.08
CA ASN A 65 12.74 -18.78 -1.29
C ASN A 65 12.21 -18.72 0.15
N GLU A 66 11.21 -19.53 0.54
CA GLU A 66 10.68 -19.55 1.92
C GLU A 66 11.81 -19.73 2.97
N ALA A 67 12.71 -20.68 2.75
CA ALA A 67 13.81 -20.96 3.67
C ALA A 67 14.79 -19.78 3.84
N LYS A 68 14.90 -18.91 2.82
CA LYS A 68 15.74 -17.71 2.92
C LYS A 68 15.11 -16.66 3.84
N VAL A 69 13.77 -16.59 3.86
CA VAL A 69 13.03 -15.71 4.78
C VAL A 69 13.19 -16.22 6.21
N ASP A 70 13.10 -17.55 6.43
CA ASP A 70 13.33 -18.16 7.75
C ASP A 70 14.75 -17.92 8.29
N ASP A 71 15.74 -18.12 7.43
CA ASP A 71 17.15 -17.87 7.76
C ASP A 71 17.40 -16.38 8.07
N TRP A 72 16.82 -15.50 7.25
CA TRP A 72 16.87 -14.05 7.46
C TRP A 72 16.23 -13.67 8.80
N TYR A 73 15.02 -14.17 9.09
CA TYR A 73 14.30 -13.89 10.34
C TYR A 73 15.12 -14.34 11.56
N THR A 74 15.76 -15.51 11.46
CA THR A 74 16.67 -16.02 12.50
C THR A 74 17.90 -15.13 12.68
N GLN A 75 18.44 -14.59 11.60
CA GLN A 75 19.61 -13.71 11.62
C GLN A 75 19.32 -12.33 12.19
N VAL A 76 18.23 -11.67 11.76
CA VAL A 76 17.88 -10.31 12.19
C VAL A 76 17.18 -10.29 13.55
N GLY A 77 16.51 -11.37 13.90
CA GLY A 77 15.71 -11.50 15.13
C GLY A 77 14.30 -10.96 14.95
N GLY A 78 13.35 -11.58 15.64
CA GLY A 78 11.92 -11.34 15.41
C GLY A 78 11.45 -9.90 15.68
N GLU A 79 11.96 -9.24 16.72
CA GLU A 79 11.61 -7.84 17.00
C GLU A 79 12.02 -6.93 15.83
N ARG A 80 13.23 -7.11 15.31
CA ARG A 80 13.72 -6.32 14.19
C ARG A 80 12.99 -6.63 12.89
N ALA A 81 12.66 -7.89 12.64
CA ALA A 81 11.86 -8.28 11.48
C ALA A 81 10.47 -7.62 11.53
N CYS A 82 9.82 -7.60 12.70
CA CYS A 82 8.55 -6.90 12.89
C CYS A 82 8.68 -5.39 12.65
N ASP A 83 9.74 -4.74 13.15
CA ASP A 83 9.96 -3.31 12.89
C ASP A 83 10.12 -3.03 11.39
N LEU A 84 10.94 -3.83 10.69
CA LEU A 84 11.15 -3.70 9.24
C LEU A 84 9.86 -3.92 8.45
N HIS A 85 9.06 -4.91 8.85
CA HIS A 85 7.75 -5.17 8.25
C HIS A 85 6.79 -4.00 8.46
N ASN A 86 6.71 -3.44 9.67
CA ASN A 86 5.85 -2.29 9.96
C ASN A 86 6.28 -1.05 9.17
N ASP A 87 7.58 -0.77 9.13
CA ASP A 87 8.16 0.33 8.34
C ASP A 87 7.79 0.16 6.84
N HIS A 88 7.89 -1.06 6.31
CA HIS A 88 7.50 -1.39 4.94
C HIS A 88 6.00 -1.20 4.68
N VAL A 89 5.14 -1.67 5.58
CA VAL A 89 3.68 -1.50 5.44
C VAL A 89 3.29 -0.02 5.44
N ASP A 90 3.93 0.78 6.30
CA ASP A 90 3.72 2.23 6.35
C ASP A 90 4.25 2.93 5.09
N GLU A 91 5.43 2.55 4.61
CA GLU A 91 5.98 3.05 3.34
C GLU A 91 5.09 2.69 2.15
N ALA A 92 4.68 1.42 2.01
CA ALA A 92 3.82 0.94 0.95
C ALA A 92 2.45 1.64 0.98
N ARG A 93 1.90 1.86 2.18
CA ARG A 93 0.69 2.66 2.36
C ARG A 93 0.88 4.10 1.90
N GLN A 94 1.96 4.75 2.33
CA GLN A 94 2.25 6.14 1.93
C GLN A 94 2.41 6.26 0.41
N ARG A 95 3.12 5.31 -0.23
CA ARG A 95 3.27 5.26 -1.69
C ARG A 95 1.94 5.12 -2.42
N ARG A 96 1.02 4.27 -1.93
CA ARG A 96 -0.34 4.16 -2.50
C ARG A 96 -1.13 5.45 -2.35
N GLU A 97 -1.05 6.10 -1.20
CA GLU A 97 -1.69 7.40 -0.98
C GLU A 97 -1.10 8.50 -1.88
N ASP A 98 0.22 8.49 -2.08
CA ASP A 98 0.90 9.43 -2.96
C ASP A 98 0.64 9.17 -4.44
N ALA A 99 0.41 7.92 -4.84
CA ALA A 99 -0.01 7.58 -6.21
C ALA A 99 -1.36 8.19 -6.61
N ARG A 100 -2.22 8.53 -5.63
CA ARG A 100 -3.54 9.09 -5.89
C ARG A 100 -3.48 10.56 -6.27
N LEU A 101 -4.14 10.87 -7.37
CA LEU A 101 -4.17 12.21 -7.96
C LEU A 101 -5.40 13.02 -7.54
N PHE A 102 -6.40 12.39 -6.94
CA PHE A 102 -7.67 13.04 -6.61
C PHE A 102 -7.93 12.95 -5.11
N GLY A 103 -8.50 14.01 -4.54
CA GLY A 103 -8.83 14.01 -3.12
C GLY A 103 -9.94 14.97 -2.73
N ILE A 104 -10.42 14.86 -1.49
CA ILE A 104 -11.40 15.74 -0.88
C ILE A 104 -10.75 16.36 0.34
N ARG A 105 -10.62 17.69 0.37
CA ARG A 105 -10.29 18.40 1.61
C ARG A 105 -11.54 18.50 2.46
N CYS A 106 -11.49 17.99 3.67
CA CYS A 106 -12.57 18.13 4.65
C CYS A 106 -12.37 19.41 5.49
N THR A 107 -13.43 19.86 6.16
CA THR A 107 -13.40 21.07 7.00
C THR A 107 -12.45 21.00 8.19
N ASP A 108 -12.07 19.79 8.62
CA ASP A 108 -11.07 19.53 9.67
C ASP A 108 -9.62 19.53 9.13
N GLY A 109 -9.43 19.81 7.83
CA GLY A 109 -8.13 19.78 7.16
C GLY A 109 -7.68 18.39 6.71
N PHE A 110 -8.44 17.33 7.02
CA PHE A 110 -8.13 15.98 6.56
C PHE A 110 -8.35 15.86 5.05
N VAL A 111 -7.51 15.09 4.36
CA VAL A 111 -7.65 14.81 2.93
C VAL A 111 -7.97 13.34 2.72
N LEU A 112 -9.14 13.07 2.13
CA LEU A 112 -9.50 11.74 1.64
C LEU A 112 -9.01 11.61 0.19
N THR A 113 -8.29 10.55 -0.15
CA THR A 113 -7.71 10.35 -1.49
C THR A 113 -8.47 9.28 -2.27
N TYR A 114 -8.48 9.38 -3.60
CA TYR A 114 -9.21 8.49 -4.49
C TYR A 114 -8.42 8.23 -5.78
N ASP A 115 -8.64 7.05 -6.36
CA ASP A 115 -7.94 6.63 -7.58
C ASP A 115 -8.46 7.34 -8.84
N THR A 116 -9.74 7.73 -8.86
CA THR A 116 -10.36 8.42 -9.99
C THR A 116 -11.15 9.66 -9.58
N GLU A 117 -11.30 10.58 -10.53
CA GLU A 117 -12.08 11.81 -10.37
C GLU A 117 -13.56 11.48 -10.09
N GLU A 118 -14.13 10.52 -10.81
CA GLU A 118 -15.53 10.12 -10.68
C GLU A 118 -15.82 9.53 -9.30
N PHE A 119 -14.88 8.76 -8.75
CA PHE A 119 -15.05 8.18 -7.43
C PHE A 119 -14.91 9.24 -6.33
N ARG A 120 -13.94 10.16 -6.46
CA ARG A 120 -13.86 11.35 -5.59
C ARG A 120 -15.18 12.13 -5.60
N ASP A 121 -15.71 12.43 -6.77
CA ASP A 121 -16.91 13.25 -6.92
C ASP A 121 -18.15 12.58 -6.32
N SER A 122 -18.32 11.28 -6.57
CA SER A 122 -19.43 10.51 -5.99
C SER A 122 -19.33 10.42 -4.46
N GLN A 123 -18.12 10.26 -3.92
CA GLN A 123 -17.89 10.23 -2.47
C GLN A 123 -18.08 11.61 -1.83
N ALA A 124 -17.71 12.69 -2.50
CA ALA A 124 -17.99 14.05 -2.03
C ALA A 124 -19.50 14.31 -1.93
N ALA A 125 -20.27 13.93 -2.96
CA ALA A 125 -21.72 14.03 -2.94
C ALA A 125 -22.33 13.19 -1.81
N TYR A 126 -21.88 11.94 -1.64
CA TYR A 126 -22.32 11.07 -0.55
C TYR A 126 -22.06 11.68 0.83
N LEU A 127 -20.87 12.25 1.05
CA LEU A 127 -20.53 12.86 2.34
C LEU A 127 -21.37 14.10 2.63
N LEU A 128 -21.68 14.91 1.61
CA LEU A 128 -22.58 16.07 1.75
C LEU A 128 -24.03 15.65 2.06
N GLU A 129 -24.56 14.61 1.40
CA GLU A 129 -25.88 14.04 1.70
C GLU A 129 -25.99 13.48 3.13
N ASN A 130 -24.85 13.20 3.77
CA ASN A 130 -24.75 12.67 5.12
C ASN A 130 -24.17 13.68 6.11
N GLU A 131 -24.17 14.97 5.78
CA GLU A 131 -23.77 16.04 6.69
C GLU A 131 -24.56 15.96 8.01
N GLY A 132 -23.86 16.18 9.13
CA GLY A 132 -24.44 16.11 10.48
C GLY A 132 -24.63 14.69 11.03
N LYS A 133 -24.33 13.63 10.26
CA LYS A 133 -24.42 12.23 10.72
C LYS A 133 -23.10 11.68 11.28
N GLY A 134 -22.16 12.55 11.64
CA GLY A 134 -20.85 12.18 12.20
C GLY A 134 -19.76 11.88 11.16
N TRP A 135 -20.07 11.99 9.86
CA TRP A 135 -19.06 11.92 8.80
C TRP A 135 -18.29 13.23 8.67
N ARG A 136 -17.08 13.15 8.09
CA ARG A 136 -16.32 14.35 7.73
C ARG A 136 -17.07 15.13 6.66
N VAL A 137 -17.05 16.46 6.77
CA VAL A 137 -17.73 17.36 5.84
C VAL A 137 -16.77 17.79 4.73
N PRO A 138 -17.07 17.54 3.45
CA PRO A 138 -16.27 18.01 2.32
C PRO A 138 -16.25 19.54 2.24
N GLN A 139 -15.07 20.11 2.03
CA GLN A 139 -14.88 21.54 1.81
C GLN A 139 -14.50 21.83 0.34
N ALA A 140 -13.53 21.09 -0.20
CA ALA A 140 -13.03 21.30 -1.55
C ALA A 140 -12.67 19.97 -2.23
N LEU A 141 -12.81 19.95 -3.56
CA LEU A 141 -12.29 18.88 -4.38
C LEU A 141 -10.87 19.23 -4.82
N LEU A 142 -9.97 18.27 -4.67
CA LEU A 142 -8.55 18.41 -4.88
C LEU A 142 -8.07 17.60 -6.06
N ARG A 143 -6.99 18.08 -6.69
CA ARG A 143 -6.19 17.34 -7.66
C ARG A 143 -4.69 17.59 -7.48
N ARG A 144 -3.89 16.57 -7.80
CA ARG A 144 -2.45 16.66 -8.06
C ARG A 144 -2.18 16.43 -9.55
N ASP A 145 -1.17 17.10 -10.08
CA ASP A 145 -0.71 16.86 -11.46
C ASP A 145 0.21 15.64 -11.57
N VAL A 146 0.88 15.28 -10.46
CA VAL A 146 1.81 14.15 -10.38
C VAL A 146 1.66 13.44 -9.03
N PRO A 147 1.95 12.12 -8.96
CA PRO A 147 2.01 11.39 -7.70
C PRO A 147 2.90 12.09 -6.65
N GLY A 148 2.43 12.17 -5.41
CA GLY A 148 3.11 12.82 -4.29
C GLY A 148 3.22 14.35 -4.38
N GLY A 149 2.64 14.97 -5.42
CA GLY A 149 2.68 16.42 -5.62
C GLY A 149 1.84 17.23 -4.62
N GLU A 150 1.90 18.55 -4.75
CA GLU A 150 1.04 19.45 -3.96
C GLU A 150 -0.42 19.36 -4.40
N TRP A 151 -1.34 19.44 -3.44
CA TRP A 151 -2.77 19.49 -3.71
C TRP A 151 -3.18 20.86 -4.22
N THR A 152 -3.94 20.88 -5.31
CA THR A 152 -4.59 22.09 -5.85
C THR A 152 -6.10 21.99 -5.67
N ASP A 153 -6.74 23.10 -5.29
CA ASP A 153 -8.20 23.19 -5.27
C ASP A 153 -8.72 23.29 -6.70
N GLU A 154 -9.50 22.30 -7.13
CA GLU A 154 -10.17 22.37 -8.42
C GLU A 154 -11.47 23.17 -8.32
N ARG A 155 -12.29 22.87 -7.31
CA ARG A 155 -13.58 23.53 -7.07
C ARG A 155 -14.11 23.28 -5.66
N PRO A 156 -15.05 24.12 -5.18
CA PRO A 156 -15.84 23.80 -3.99
C PRO A 156 -16.55 22.45 -4.11
N ALA A 157 -16.61 21.70 -3.01
CA ALA A 157 -17.32 20.42 -2.99
C ALA A 157 -18.84 20.59 -3.08
N ALA A 158 -19.37 21.66 -2.50
CA ALA A 158 -20.76 22.09 -2.65
C ALA A 158 -20.84 23.29 -3.62
N PRO A 159 -21.88 23.40 -4.46
CA PRO A 159 -22.09 24.59 -5.28
C PRO A 159 -22.17 25.84 -4.38
N ALA A 160 -21.50 26.90 -4.78
CA ALA A 160 -21.58 28.18 -4.06
C ALA A 160 -23.04 28.69 -4.07
N PRO A 161 -23.52 29.23 -2.93
CA PRO A 161 -24.88 29.76 -2.82
C PRO A 161 -25.14 30.98 -3.72
#